data_AF-A0A7W1F854-F1
#
_entry.id   AF-A0A7W1F854-F1
#
_cell.length_a   1.000
_cell.length_b   1.000
_cell.length_c   1.000
_cell.angle_alpha   90.00
_cell.angle_beta   90.00
_cell.angle_gamma   90.00
#
_symmetry.space_group_name_H-M   'P 1'
#
loop_
_entity.id
_entity.type
_entity.pdbx_description
1 polymer ?
#
loop_
_entity_poly.entity_id
_entity_poly.type
_entity_poly.pdbx_seq_one_letter_code
_entity_poly.pdbx_strand_id
1 'polypeptide(L)'
;MRLEHLADLELSYTTEFLLVQPYGGEEGSGYGEGEGRIEGEAIRGSVRWVNHPHRRSDTAMLPDTDGFIRTDDDALLMFHLDGRTIWSEDGARGFQSLRVVFETDDERLRWLNDALCVLEGVVDPVRLLMSAKIYVCRNELSGDDALPPTR
;
A
#
# COMPACT_ATOMS: atom_id res chain seq x y z
N MET A 1 -2.59 -3.68 20.81
CA MET A 1 -3.07 -3.22 19.49
C MET A 1 -3.46 -4.46 18.72
N ARG A 2 -4.62 -4.44 18.05
CA ARG A 2 -5.13 -5.54 17.24
C ARG A 2 -5.15 -5.15 15.77
N LEU A 3 -4.91 -6.13 14.88
CA LEU A 3 -5.08 -5.96 13.44
C LEU A 3 -6.44 -6.51 13.02
N GLU A 4 -7.22 -5.70 12.31
CA GLU A 4 -8.50 -6.10 11.73
C GLU A 4 -8.41 -5.98 10.22
N HIS A 5 -8.78 -7.04 9.50
CA HIS A 5 -8.75 -7.03 8.04
C HIS A 5 -9.68 -5.94 7.50
N LEU A 6 -9.17 -5.15 6.55
CA LEU A 6 -9.91 -4.08 5.88
C LEU A 6 -10.27 -4.49 4.46
N ALA A 7 -9.26 -4.93 3.70
CA ALA A 7 -9.40 -5.24 2.28
C ALA A 7 -8.20 -6.06 1.76
N ASP A 8 -8.44 -6.75 0.65
CA ASP A 8 -7.39 -7.27 -0.21
C ASP A 8 -7.09 -6.24 -1.31
N LEU A 9 -5.81 -6.12 -1.69
CA LEU A 9 -5.32 -5.17 -2.69
C LEU A 9 -4.52 -5.90 -3.76
N GLU A 10 -4.83 -5.63 -5.02
CA GLU A 10 -4.04 -6.06 -6.17
C GLU A 10 -3.59 -4.84 -6.97
N LEU A 11 -2.29 -4.72 -7.24
CA LEU A 11 -1.72 -3.67 -8.08
C LEU A 11 -0.95 -4.29 -9.25
N SER A 12 -1.00 -3.61 -10.40
CA SER A 12 -0.20 -3.90 -11.58
C SER A 12 0.51 -2.64 -12.04
N TYR A 13 1.76 -2.78 -12.47
CA TYR A 13 2.45 -1.68 -13.15
C TYR A 13 1.87 -1.51 -14.55
N THR A 14 1.64 -0.26 -14.97
CA THR A 14 1.20 0.08 -16.33
C THR A 14 2.35 0.57 -17.21
N THR A 15 3.50 0.84 -16.60
CA THR A 15 4.73 1.27 -17.27
C THR A 15 5.91 0.42 -16.82
N GLU A 16 7.04 0.58 -17.52
CA GLU A 16 8.32 0.08 -17.04
C GLU A 16 8.68 0.73 -15.70
N PHE A 17 9.29 -0.05 -14.80
CA PHE A 17 9.90 0.45 -13.58
C PHE A 17 11.25 1.07 -13.89
N LEU A 18 11.43 2.34 -13.52
CA LEU A 18 12.68 3.06 -13.72
C LEU A 18 13.52 2.99 -12.45
N LEU A 19 14.84 2.90 -12.62
CA LEU A 19 15.79 2.94 -11.52
C LEU A 19 17.03 3.74 -11.92
N VAL A 20 17.39 4.71 -11.09
CA VAL A 20 18.62 5.51 -11.24
C VAL A 20 19.57 5.19 -10.09
N GLN A 21 20.80 4.78 -10.43
CA GLN A 21 21.89 4.52 -9.49
C GLN A 21 22.92 5.66 -9.58
N PRO A 22 22.74 6.77 -8.85
CA PRO A 22 23.48 8.02 -9.08
C PRO A 22 25.01 7.89 -8.87
N TYR A 23 25.43 6.94 -8.03
CA TYR A 23 26.85 6.70 -7.73
C TYR A 23 27.37 5.37 -8.29
N GLY A 24 26.60 4.70 -9.15
CA GLY A 24 26.99 3.43 -9.78
C GLY A 24 27.05 2.20 -8.85
N GLY A 25 26.64 2.34 -7.58
CA GLY A 25 26.46 1.22 -6.64
C GLY A 25 25.04 0.66 -6.65
N GLU A 26 24.72 -0.27 -5.75
CA GLU A 26 23.37 -0.87 -5.65
C GLU A 26 22.29 0.15 -5.23
N GLU A 27 22.65 1.18 -4.49
CA GLU A 27 21.71 2.19 -4.04
C GLU A 27 21.13 3.01 -5.19
N GLY A 28 19.83 3.30 -5.14
CA GLY A 28 19.16 4.01 -6.22
C GLY A 28 17.79 4.57 -5.86
N SER A 29 17.28 5.45 -6.73
CA SER A 29 15.93 5.99 -6.67
C SER A 29 15.12 5.43 -7.83
N GLY A 30 13.95 4.90 -7.52
CA GLY A 30 13.05 4.29 -8.48
C GLY A 30 11.86 5.17 -8.83
N TYR A 31 11.17 4.79 -9.89
CA TYR A 31 9.85 5.30 -10.24
C TYR A 31 9.02 4.18 -10.84
N GLY A 32 7.76 4.08 -10.44
CA GLY A 32 6.79 3.20 -11.07
C GLY A 32 5.38 3.75 -10.92
N GLU A 33 4.51 3.42 -11.86
CA GLU A 33 3.10 3.78 -11.81
C GLU A 33 2.23 2.64 -12.31
N GLY A 34 0.96 2.68 -11.93
CA GLY A 34 0.08 1.58 -12.23
C GLY A 34 -1.37 1.77 -11.86
N GLU A 35 -2.07 0.66 -11.97
CA GLU A 35 -3.46 0.51 -11.59
C GLU A 35 -3.65 -0.67 -10.67
N GLY A 36 -4.89 -0.88 -10.22
CA GLY A 36 -5.21 -1.99 -9.35
C GLY A 36 -6.68 -2.04 -8.96
N ARG A 37 -6.97 -2.95 -8.03
CA ARG A 37 -8.28 -3.13 -7.43
C ARG A 37 -8.13 -3.37 -5.93
N ILE A 38 -9.07 -2.82 -5.16
CA ILE A 38 -9.21 -3.07 -3.73
C ILE A 38 -10.56 -3.72 -3.46
N GLU A 39 -10.57 -4.74 -2.60
CA GLU A 39 -11.76 -5.52 -2.26
C GLU A 39 -11.85 -5.74 -0.75
N GLY A 40 -12.80 -5.06 -0.11
CA GLY A 40 -13.17 -5.22 1.28
C GLY A 40 -14.65 -4.90 1.49
N GLU A 41 -15.14 -5.13 2.71
CA GLU A 41 -16.54 -4.86 3.07
C GLU A 41 -16.85 -3.35 3.04
N ALA A 42 -15.94 -2.55 3.62
CA ALA A 42 -16.08 -1.10 3.67
C ALA A 42 -15.57 -0.37 2.41
N ILE A 43 -14.56 -0.92 1.74
CA ILE A 43 -13.91 -0.25 0.60
C ILE A 43 -13.79 -1.25 -0.55
N ARG A 44 -14.43 -0.93 -1.68
CA ARG A 44 -14.32 -1.72 -2.91
C ARG A 44 -14.24 -0.79 -4.11
N GLY A 45 -13.25 -0.98 -4.98
CA GLY A 45 -13.12 -0.13 -6.16
C GLY A 45 -11.83 -0.25 -6.94
N SER A 46 -11.64 0.69 -7.85
CA SER A 46 -10.46 0.80 -8.71
C SER A 46 -9.36 1.64 -8.06
N VAL A 47 -8.10 1.32 -8.37
CA VAL A 47 -6.91 1.98 -7.83
C VAL A 47 -6.07 2.57 -8.96
N ARG A 48 -5.47 3.73 -8.69
CA ARG A 48 -4.39 4.35 -9.47
C ARG A 48 -3.30 4.79 -8.52
N TRP A 49 -2.04 4.59 -8.90
CA TRP A 49 -0.93 4.83 -7.99
C TRP A 49 0.36 5.20 -8.72
N VAL A 50 1.23 5.90 -8.01
CA VAL A 50 2.60 6.23 -8.39
C VAL A 50 3.50 5.95 -7.19
N ASN A 51 4.72 5.50 -7.44
CA ASN A 51 5.69 5.12 -6.42
C ASN A 51 7.05 5.72 -6.75
N HIS A 52 7.70 6.33 -5.76
CA HIS A 52 9.06 6.87 -5.84
C HIS A 52 9.99 6.14 -4.86
N PRO A 53 10.20 4.82 -5.01
CA PRO A 53 10.85 4.06 -3.97
C PRO A 53 12.35 4.34 -3.92
N HIS A 54 12.94 4.20 -2.74
CA HIS A 54 14.39 4.16 -2.60
C HIS A 54 14.88 2.70 -2.50
N ARG A 55 15.83 2.30 -3.34
CA ARG A 55 16.53 1.02 -3.20
C ARG A 55 17.78 1.23 -2.37
N ARG A 56 17.86 0.54 -1.24
CA ARG A 56 19.04 0.51 -0.38
C ARG A 56 20.18 -0.30 -1.00
N SER A 57 21.39 -0.07 -0.52
CA SER A 57 22.59 -0.84 -0.91
C SER A 57 22.49 -2.36 -0.67
N ASP A 58 21.61 -2.82 0.22
CA ASP A 58 21.31 -4.25 0.45
C ASP A 58 20.14 -4.76 -0.39
N THR A 59 19.78 -4.05 -1.47
CA THR A 59 18.70 -4.35 -2.42
C THR A 59 17.27 -4.23 -1.89
N ALA A 60 17.09 -4.02 -0.58
CA ALA A 60 15.77 -3.75 -0.02
C ALA A 60 15.17 -2.49 -0.64
N MET A 61 13.89 -2.55 -0.99
CA MET A 61 13.16 -1.38 -1.48
C MET A 61 12.43 -0.71 -0.33
N LEU A 62 12.39 0.62 -0.36
CA LEU A 62 11.61 1.46 0.53
C LEU A 62 10.51 2.12 -0.32
N PRO A 63 9.31 1.53 -0.43
CA PRO A 63 8.20 2.14 -1.13
C PRO A 63 7.85 3.51 -0.55
N ASP A 64 7.47 4.41 -1.44
CA ASP A 64 6.95 5.74 -1.15
C ASP A 64 5.88 6.02 -2.21
N THR A 65 4.67 5.51 -1.93
CA THR A 65 3.62 5.38 -2.94
C THR A 65 2.41 6.20 -2.54
N ASP A 66 1.96 7.03 -3.47
CA ASP A 66 0.73 7.78 -3.37
C ASP A 66 -0.24 7.32 -4.45
N GLY A 67 -1.52 7.45 -4.17
CA GLY A 67 -2.54 7.11 -5.14
C GLY A 67 -3.93 7.48 -4.69
N PHE A 68 -4.90 7.00 -5.46
CA PHE A 68 -6.29 7.13 -5.11
C PHE A 68 -7.07 5.85 -5.41
N ILE A 69 -8.13 5.67 -4.63
CA ILE A 69 -9.16 4.67 -4.82
C ILE A 69 -10.43 5.41 -5.23
N ARG A 70 -11.07 4.96 -6.31
CA ARG A 70 -12.46 5.31 -6.61
C ARG A 70 -13.32 4.09 -6.31
N THR A 71 -14.19 4.21 -5.32
CA THR A 71 -15.07 3.11 -4.92
C THR A 71 -16.13 2.85 -5.98
N ASP A 72 -16.70 1.63 -5.97
CA ASP A 72 -17.78 1.24 -6.87
C ASP A 72 -19.06 2.08 -6.66
N ASP A 73 -19.16 2.79 -5.52
CA ASP A 73 -20.23 3.73 -5.18
C ASP A 73 -19.78 5.20 -5.20
N ASP A 74 -18.76 5.51 -6.01
CA ASP A 74 -18.27 6.85 -6.36
C ASP A 74 -17.63 7.68 -5.23
N ALA A 75 -17.33 7.09 -4.07
CA ALA A 75 -16.46 7.71 -3.08
C ALA A 75 -15.01 7.77 -3.58
N LEU A 76 -14.29 8.81 -3.16
CA LEU A 76 -12.87 9.01 -3.48
C LEU A 76 -12.04 8.96 -2.21
N LEU A 77 -11.00 8.12 -2.21
CA LEU A 77 -10.01 8.08 -1.14
C LEU A 77 -8.63 8.33 -1.73
N MET A 78 -7.88 9.27 -1.16
CA MET A 78 -6.44 9.32 -1.35
C MET A 78 -5.79 8.30 -0.42
N PHE A 79 -4.67 7.72 -0.82
CA PHE A 79 -3.88 6.89 0.08
C PHE A 79 -2.39 7.15 -0.10
N HIS A 80 -1.66 6.91 0.98
CA HIS A 80 -0.21 6.86 1.01
C HIS A 80 0.23 5.55 1.63
N LEU A 81 1.24 4.90 1.06
CA LEU A 81 1.89 3.74 1.65
C LEU A 81 3.42 3.83 1.61
N ASP A 82 4.03 3.46 2.73
CA ASP A 82 5.47 3.52 2.95
C ASP A 82 5.96 2.33 3.79
N GLY A 83 7.20 1.88 3.59
CA GLY A 83 7.74 0.79 4.41
C GLY A 83 8.91 0.06 3.78
N ARG A 84 8.88 -1.28 3.82
CA ARG A 84 9.96 -2.13 3.31
C ARG A 84 9.46 -3.25 2.42
N THR A 85 10.21 -3.49 1.35
CA THR A 85 10.16 -4.73 0.56
C THR A 85 11.50 -5.46 0.70
N ILE A 86 11.46 -6.70 1.17
CA ILE A 86 12.64 -7.57 1.28
C ILE A 86 12.51 -8.70 0.26
N TRP A 87 13.55 -8.91 -0.54
CA TRP A 87 13.55 -9.92 -1.59
C TRP A 87 13.89 -11.31 -1.04
N SER A 88 13.30 -12.35 -1.62
CA SER A 88 13.75 -13.73 -1.46
C SER A 88 15.20 -13.88 -1.93
N GLU A 89 15.91 -14.91 -1.44
CA GLU A 89 17.33 -15.14 -1.81
C GLU A 89 17.55 -15.28 -3.32
N ASP A 90 16.57 -15.84 -4.04
CA ASP A 90 16.58 -15.98 -5.50
C ASP A 90 16.07 -14.75 -6.25
N GLY A 91 15.63 -13.70 -5.54
CA GLY A 91 15.05 -12.48 -6.11
C GLY A 91 13.69 -12.68 -6.78
N ALA A 92 13.09 -13.88 -6.71
CA ALA A 92 11.86 -14.19 -7.42
C ALA A 92 10.61 -13.53 -6.81
N ARG A 93 10.66 -13.13 -5.53
CA ARG A 93 9.54 -12.48 -4.84
C ARG A 93 10.02 -11.41 -3.87
N GLY A 94 9.28 -10.30 -3.81
CA GLY A 94 9.45 -9.28 -2.77
C GLY A 94 8.39 -9.43 -1.70
N PHE A 95 8.76 -9.40 -0.43
CA PHE A 95 7.83 -9.45 0.71
C PHE A 95 7.72 -8.06 1.34
N GLN A 96 6.50 -7.55 1.44
CA GLN A 96 6.22 -6.19 1.87
C GLN A 96 5.63 -6.14 3.28
N SER A 97 6.07 -5.15 4.05
CA SER A 97 5.45 -4.74 5.31
C SER A 97 5.43 -3.22 5.34
N LEU A 98 4.24 -2.65 5.09
CA LEU A 98 4.05 -1.22 4.82
C LEU A 98 3.02 -0.63 5.79
N ARG A 99 3.16 0.65 6.07
CA ARG A 99 2.11 1.49 6.63
C ARG A 99 1.20 1.96 5.50
N VAL A 100 -0.09 2.12 5.79
CA VAL A 100 -1.07 2.74 4.90
C VAL A 100 -1.87 3.76 5.68
N VAL A 101 -2.09 4.93 5.09
CA VAL A 101 -3.04 5.94 5.58
C VAL A 101 -3.95 6.39 4.44
N PHE A 102 -5.16 6.82 4.80
CA PHE A 102 -6.19 7.24 3.85
C PHE A 102 -6.68 8.65 4.18
N GLU A 103 -7.15 9.35 3.14
CA GLU A 103 -7.89 10.60 3.29
C GLU A 103 -9.13 10.59 2.38
N THR A 104 -10.28 10.99 2.91
CA THR A 104 -11.54 11.07 2.17
C THR A 104 -12.48 12.12 2.75
N ASP A 105 -13.34 12.66 1.90
CA ASP A 105 -14.45 13.53 2.27
C ASP A 105 -15.79 12.80 2.42
N ASP A 106 -15.88 11.52 2.01
CA ASP A 106 -17.08 10.69 2.16
C ASP A 106 -17.38 10.41 3.64
N GLU A 107 -18.57 10.78 4.09
CA GLU A 107 -18.99 10.67 5.49
C GLU A 107 -18.97 9.22 6.02
N ARG A 108 -19.24 8.23 5.16
CA ARG A 108 -19.30 6.81 5.54
C ARG A 108 -17.91 6.25 5.82
N LEU A 109 -16.89 6.82 5.18
CA LEU A 109 -15.50 6.37 5.22
C LEU A 109 -14.59 7.30 6.02
N ARG A 110 -15.12 8.42 6.54
CA ARG A 110 -14.37 9.45 7.29
C ARG A 110 -13.54 8.90 8.44
N TRP A 111 -13.97 7.78 9.04
CA TRP A 111 -13.20 7.12 10.09
C TRP A 111 -11.81 6.64 9.64
N LEU A 112 -11.60 6.40 8.34
CA LEU A 112 -10.29 6.04 7.80
C LEU A 112 -9.28 7.17 7.88
N ASN A 113 -9.73 8.43 7.95
CA ASN A 113 -8.85 9.59 8.10
C ASN A 113 -8.06 9.55 9.42
N ASP A 114 -8.61 8.91 10.44
CA ASP A 114 -8.01 8.77 11.77
C ASP A 114 -7.38 7.37 11.98
N ALA A 115 -7.44 6.50 10.97
CA ALA A 115 -6.96 5.12 11.05
C ALA A 115 -5.51 4.99 10.57
N LEU A 116 -4.69 4.32 11.38
CA LEU A 116 -3.44 3.74 10.91
C LEU A 116 -3.74 2.34 10.36
N CYS A 117 -3.29 2.05 9.16
CA CYS A 117 -3.34 0.72 8.59
C CYS A 117 -1.93 0.17 8.35
N VAL A 118 -1.84 -1.15 8.29
CA VAL A 118 -0.65 -1.88 7.83
C VAL A 118 -1.02 -2.80 6.68
N LEU A 119 -0.06 -2.99 5.78
CA LEU A 119 -0.19 -3.85 4.63
C LEU A 119 0.90 -4.93 4.69
N GLU A 120 0.51 -6.17 4.47
CA GLU A 120 1.42 -7.26 4.10
C GLU A 120 1.21 -7.61 2.62
N GLY A 121 2.30 -7.77 1.87
CA GLY A 121 2.20 -7.93 0.42
C GLY A 121 3.29 -8.80 -0.17
N VAL A 122 3.04 -9.28 -1.38
CA VAL A 122 3.99 -10.03 -2.20
C VAL A 122 4.08 -9.37 -3.56
N VAL A 123 5.29 -9.09 -4.01
CA VAL A 123 5.61 -8.56 -5.34
C VAL A 123 6.15 -9.68 -6.22
N ASP A 124 5.57 -9.82 -7.41
CA ASP A 124 6.11 -10.61 -8.51
C ASP A 124 6.76 -9.63 -9.52
N PRO A 125 8.10 -9.53 -9.53
CA PRO A 125 8.81 -8.58 -10.38
C PRO A 125 8.80 -8.98 -11.87
N VAL A 126 8.45 -10.23 -12.19
CA VAL A 126 8.38 -10.71 -13.58
C VAL A 126 7.03 -10.37 -14.19
N ARG A 127 5.95 -10.58 -13.43
CA ARG A 127 4.59 -10.24 -13.86
C ARG A 127 4.24 -8.77 -13.64
N LEU A 128 5.09 -8.05 -12.89
CA LEU A 128 4.84 -6.68 -12.45
C LEU A 128 3.52 -6.56 -11.69
N LEU A 129 3.29 -7.50 -10.77
CA LEU A 129 2.10 -7.58 -9.94
C LEU A 129 2.48 -7.49 -8.47
N MET A 130 1.57 -6.91 -7.68
CA MET A 130 1.60 -6.97 -6.22
C MET A 130 0.24 -7.41 -5.70
N SER A 131 0.22 -8.36 -4.79
CA SER A 131 -0.97 -8.81 -4.07
C SER A 131 -0.76 -8.59 -2.57
N ALA A 132 -1.76 -8.06 -1.88
CA ALA A 132 -1.63 -7.68 -0.49
C ALA A 132 -2.93 -7.76 0.31
N LYS A 133 -2.77 -7.73 1.63
CA LYS A 133 -3.85 -7.57 2.61
C LYS A 133 -3.60 -6.33 3.44
N ILE A 134 -4.63 -5.51 3.60
CA ILE A 134 -4.60 -4.30 4.42
C ILE A 134 -5.37 -4.59 5.71
N TYR A 135 -4.79 -4.16 6.83
CA TYR A 135 -5.39 -4.28 8.14
C TYR A 135 -5.41 -2.92 8.84
N VAL A 136 -6.54 -2.60 9.46
CA VAL A 136 -6.66 -1.46 10.39
C VAL A 136 -5.99 -1.82 11.71
N CYS A 137 -5.15 -0.93 12.21
CA CYS A 137 -4.58 -1.02 13.54
C CYS A 137 -5.56 -0.45 14.57
N ARG A 138 -6.19 -1.32 15.37
CA ARG A 138 -7.02 -0.91 16.51
C ARG A 138 -6.15 -0.66 17.74
N ASN A 139 -6.17 0.58 18.21
CA ASN A 139 -5.58 0.92 19.49
C ASN A 139 -6.49 0.41 20.62
N GLU A 140 -6.00 -0.55 21.38
CA GLU A 140 -6.76 -1.16 22.48
C GLU A 140 -6.62 -0.37 23.79
N LEU A 141 -5.72 0.62 23.84
CA LEU A 141 -5.60 1.52 24.99
C LEU A 141 -6.63 2.65 24.97
N SER A 142 -7.25 2.92 23.82
CA SER A 142 -8.33 3.90 23.67
C SER A 142 -9.69 3.43 24.18
N GLY A 143 -9.85 2.16 24.56
CA GLY A 143 -11.14 1.61 24.97
C GLY A 143 -12.20 1.75 23.86
N ASP A 144 -13.44 2.02 24.24
CA ASP A 144 -14.60 2.17 23.33
C ASP A 144 -14.58 3.49 22.52
N ASP A 145 -13.65 4.41 22.81
CA ASP A 145 -13.48 5.67 22.07
C ASP A 145 -12.70 5.49 20.75
N ALA A 146 -12.13 4.30 20.51
CA ALA A 146 -11.39 3.99 19.31
C ALA A 146 -12.35 3.82 18.12
N LEU A 147 -12.04 4.47 16.99
CA LEU A 147 -12.58 4.32 15.63
C LEU A 147 -13.81 3.40 15.48
N PRO A 148 -14.89 3.83 14.79
CA PRO A 148 -16.09 2.99 14.62
C PRO A 148 -15.72 1.58 14.10
N PRO A 149 -16.45 0.55 14.56
CA PRO A 149 -16.22 -0.81 14.09
C PRO A 149 -16.34 -0.83 12.56
N THR A 150 -15.41 -1.52 11.91
CA THR A 150 -15.59 -1.98 10.53
C THR A 150 -16.85 -2.82 10.56
N ARG A 151 -17.94 -2.29 9.98
CA ARG A 151 -19.20 -3.01 9.88
C ARG A 151 -19.07 -4.17 8.94
#